data_AF-K1SF69-F1
#
_entry.id   AF-K1SF69-F1
#
_cell.length_a   1.000
_cell.length_b   1.000
_cell.length_c   1.000
_cell.angle_alpha   90.00
_cell.angle_beta   90.00
_cell.angle_gamma   90.00
#
_symmetry.space_group_name_H-M   'P 1'
#
loop_
_entity.id
_entity.type
_entity.pdbx_description
1 polymer ?
#
loop_
_entity_poly.entity_id
_entity_poly.type
_entity_poly.pdbx_seq_one_letter_code
_entity_poly.pdbx_strand_id
1 'polypeptide(L)'
;CDMMCIAAGLAATGHTVFASSFAMFAAGRAFEQIRNSIAYPNLNVKIGATHAGISVGEDGASHQCCEDIALMRSIPNMVILNPADDVEARLCVLAATEHDGPVYMRFGRLAVPRVFDDNYNFEIGKGNVLVDGTDVTIIATGLMVNEALIAAENLKADGISARVVNMATIKPIDSDI
;
A
#
# COMPACT_ATOMS: atom_id res chain seq x y z
N CYS A 1 -16.53 -6.08 -16.10
CA CYS A 1 -15.25 -5.40 -15.79
C CYS A 1 -14.25 -6.52 -15.87
N ASP A 2 -13.59 -6.68 -17.02
CA ASP A 2 -13.01 -7.98 -17.38
C ASP A 2 -11.49 -7.98 -17.20
N MET A 3 -10.94 -6.81 -16.86
CA MET A 3 -9.50 -6.55 -16.74
C MET A 3 -8.82 -7.50 -15.74
N MET A 4 -9.41 -7.77 -14.56
CA MET A 4 -8.78 -8.64 -13.56
C MET A 4 -8.80 -10.11 -14.00
N CYS A 5 -9.87 -10.58 -14.63
CA CYS A 5 -9.91 -11.92 -15.22
C CYS A 5 -8.94 -12.07 -16.41
N ILE A 6 -8.80 -11.05 -17.25
CA ILE A 6 -7.79 -11.05 -18.33
C ILE A 6 -6.38 -11.09 -17.74
N ALA A 7 -6.12 -10.30 -16.69
CA ALA A 7 -4.83 -10.32 -16.00
C ALA A 7 -4.53 -11.70 -15.38
N ALA A 8 -5.54 -12.35 -14.79
CA ALA A 8 -5.42 -13.72 -14.31
C ALA A 8 -5.08 -14.70 -15.45
N GLY A 9 -5.78 -14.63 -16.58
CA GLY A 9 -5.50 -15.48 -17.74
C GLY A 9 -4.08 -15.30 -18.29
N LEU A 10 -3.61 -14.04 -18.37
CA LEU A 10 -2.22 -13.74 -18.77
C LEU A 10 -1.22 -14.29 -17.76
N ALA A 11 -1.45 -14.11 -16.46
CA ALA A 11 -0.57 -14.64 -15.41
C ALA A 11 -0.50 -16.17 -15.41
N ALA A 12 -1.61 -16.85 -15.70
CA ALA A 12 -1.66 -18.31 -15.84
C ALA A 12 -0.82 -18.85 -17.01
N THR A 13 -0.39 -17.99 -17.93
CA THR A 13 0.55 -18.34 -19.03
C THR A 13 2.02 -18.04 -18.71
N GLY A 14 2.34 -17.71 -17.46
CA GLY A 14 3.72 -17.52 -16.97
C GLY A 14 4.23 -16.08 -17.02
N HIS A 15 3.34 -15.10 -17.19
CA HIS A 15 3.72 -13.68 -17.23
C HIS A 15 3.51 -13.01 -15.86
N THR A 16 4.38 -12.08 -15.49
CA THR A 16 4.12 -11.11 -14.41
C THR A 16 3.25 -9.99 -14.97
N VAL A 17 2.01 -9.85 -14.47
CA VAL A 17 1.03 -8.94 -15.06
C VAL A 17 0.72 -7.78 -14.12
N PHE A 18 0.85 -6.55 -14.61
CA PHE A 18 0.38 -5.35 -13.91
C PHE A 18 -0.98 -4.91 -14.45
N ALA A 19 -1.96 -4.76 -13.56
CA ALA A 19 -3.30 -4.25 -13.86
C ALA A 19 -3.57 -3.01 -13.00
N SER A 20 -3.91 -1.89 -13.65
CA SER A 20 -4.05 -0.61 -12.96
C SER A 20 -5.44 0.01 -13.13
N SER A 21 -6.00 0.51 -12.03
CA SER A 21 -7.25 1.27 -12.02
C SER A 21 -7.33 2.13 -10.75
N PHE A 22 -8.45 2.79 -10.50
CA PHE A 22 -8.69 3.45 -9.21
C PHE A 22 -9.01 2.38 -8.16
N ALA A 23 -8.65 2.64 -6.91
CA ALA A 23 -8.88 1.74 -5.79
C ALA A 23 -10.36 1.33 -5.68
N MET A 24 -11.28 2.27 -5.90
CA MET A 24 -12.73 1.99 -5.89
C MET A 24 -13.13 0.93 -6.91
N PHE A 25 -12.55 0.98 -8.12
CA PHE A 25 -12.90 0.04 -9.19
C PHE A 25 -12.12 -1.28 -9.06
N ALA A 26 -10.85 -1.22 -8.68
CA ALA A 26 -10.02 -2.39 -8.47
C ALA A 26 -10.50 -3.20 -7.25
N ALA A 27 -10.51 -2.60 -6.06
CA ALA A 27 -10.83 -3.30 -4.82
C ALA A 27 -12.34 -3.51 -4.63
N GLY A 28 -13.18 -2.55 -5.04
CA GLY A 28 -14.63 -2.65 -4.91
C GLY A 28 -15.27 -3.45 -6.04
N ARG A 29 -15.29 -2.89 -7.26
CA ARG A 29 -16.01 -3.50 -8.40
C ARG A 29 -15.45 -4.87 -8.82
N ALA A 30 -14.13 -5.06 -8.75
CA ALA A 30 -13.48 -6.30 -9.17
C ALA A 30 -13.14 -7.25 -8.00
N PHE A 31 -13.71 -7.02 -6.80
CA PHE A 31 -13.40 -7.78 -5.58
C PHE A 31 -13.45 -9.30 -5.78
N GLU A 32 -14.56 -9.82 -6.32
CA GLU A 32 -14.77 -11.25 -6.50
C GLU A 32 -13.78 -11.85 -7.50
N GLN A 33 -13.44 -11.12 -8.57
CA GLN A 33 -12.46 -11.57 -9.56
C GLN A 33 -11.05 -11.63 -8.96
N ILE A 34 -10.67 -10.64 -8.17
CA ILE A 34 -9.39 -10.64 -7.45
C ILE A 34 -9.35 -11.82 -6.48
N ARG A 35 -10.44 -12.05 -5.73
CA ARG A 35 -10.51 -13.15 -4.77
C ARG A 35 -10.42 -14.52 -5.45
N ASN A 36 -11.31 -14.80 -6.39
CA ASN A 36 -11.52 -16.14 -6.92
C ASN A 36 -10.61 -16.49 -8.09
N SER A 37 -10.30 -15.52 -8.95
CA SER A 37 -9.54 -15.76 -10.17
C SER A 37 -8.06 -15.42 -10.05
N ILE A 38 -7.67 -14.55 -9.11
CA ILE A 38 -6.27 -14.16 -8.92
C ILE A 38 -5.70 -14.79 -7.64
N ALA A 39 -6.25 -14.47 -6.49
CA ALA A 39 -5.59 -14.74 -5.22
C ALA A 39 -5.77 -16.18 -4.73
N TYR A 40 -6.96 -16.75 -4.89
CA TYR A 40 -7.20 -18.16 -4.55
C TYR A 40 -6.30 -19.14 -5.33
N PRO A 41 -6.15 -19.02 -6.66
CA PRO A 41 -5.16 -19.80 -7.42
C PRO A 41 -3.71 -19.30 -7.27
N ASN A 42 -3.47 -18.28 -6.44
CA ASN A 42 -2.16 -17.66 -6.20
C ASN A 42 -1.42 -17.21 -7.47
N LEU A 43 -2.14 -16.56 -8.40
CA LEU A 43 -1.56 -16.11 -9.67
C LEU A 43 -0.74 -14.82 -9.50
N ASN A 44 0.29 -14.70 -10.34
CA ASN A 44 1.28 -13.62 -10.29
C ASN A 44 0.78 -12.29 -10.91
N VAL A 45 -0.24 -11.69 -10.29
CA VAL A 45 -0.85 -10.41 -10.73
C VAL A 45 -0.55 -9.30 -9.74
N LYS A 46 -0.11 -8.16 -10.26
CA LYS A 46 0.23 -6.93 -9.52
C LYS A 46 -0.82 -5.87 -9.80
N ILE A 47 -1.56 -5.47 -8.77
CA ILE A 47 -2.70 -4.57 -8.87
C ILE A 47 -2.26 -3.17 -8.42
N GLY A 48 -2.10 -2.26 -9.38
CA GLY A 48 -1.81 -0.85 -9.12
C GLY A 48 -3.09 -0.04 -8.93
N ALA A 49 -3.49 0.20 -7.68
CA ALA A 49 -4.72 0.88 -7.33
C ALA A 49 -4.46 2.33 -6.91
N THR A 50 -4.77 3.28 -7.79
CA THR A 50 -4.57 4.72 -7.55
C THR A 50 -5.82 5.38 -6.96
N HIS A 51 -5.74 6.68 -6.63
CA HIS A 51 -6.89 7.45 -6.16
C HIS A 51 -7.54 6.85 -4.90
N ALA A 52 -6.72 6.35 -3.98
CA ALA A 52 -7.21 5.81 -2.71
C ALA A 52 -7.45 6.91 -1.66
N GLY A 53 -8.38 6.63 -0.76
CA GLY A 53 -8.74 7.48 0.37
C GLY A 53 -9.42 8.79 -0.02
N ILE A 54 -9.56 9.67 0.96
CA ILE A 54 -10.18 11.00 0.79
C ILE A 54 -9.33 11.97 -0.03
N SER A 55 -8.04 11.65 -0.24
CA SER A 55 -7.06 12.50 -0.93
C SER A 55 -7.39 12.73 -2.41
N VAL A 56 -8.35 11.98 -2.97
CA VAL A 56 -8.85 12.21 -4.33
C VAL A 56 -9.39 13.63 -4.51
N GLY A 57 -10.01 14.21 -3.47
CA GLY A 57 -10.56 15.56 -3.52
C GLY A 57 -11.95 15.60 -4.17
N GLU A 58 -12.07 16.41 -5.22
CA GLU A 58 -13.33 16.93 -5.76
C GLU A 58 -14.26 15.88 -6.40
N ASP A 59 -13.72 14.74 -6.84
CA ASP A 59 -14.52 13.64 -7.41
C ASP A 59 -15.49 13.01 -6.38
N GLY A 60 -15.25 13.28 -5.09
CA GLY A 60 -16.17 13.00 -4.00
C GLY A 60 -16.31 11.51 -3.63
N ALA A 61 -17.31 11.22 -2.81
CA ALA A 61 -17.47 9.93 -2.12
C ALA A 61 -17.55 8.71 -3.06
N SER A 62 -17.95 8.89 -4.31
CA SER A 62 -18.01 7.79 -5.29
C SER A 62 -16.64 7.31 -5.77
N HIS A 63 -15.59 8.13 -5.63
CA HIS A 63 -14.22 7.81 -6.03
C HIS A 63 -13.27 7.64 -4.83
N GLN A 64 -13.66 8.14 -3.66
CA GLN A 64 -12.88 8.01 -2.42
C GLN A 64 -13.01 6.60 -1.84
N CYS A 65 -12.04 5.73 -2.13
CA CYS A 65 -12.01 4.37 -1.59
C CYS A 65 -11.32 4.33 -0.23
N CYS A 66 -12.10 4.09 0.82
CA CYS A 66 -11.65 4.04 2.21
C CYS A 66 -11.64 2.61 2.78
N GLU A 67 -12.23 1.67 2.05
CA GLU A 67 -12.44 0.28 2.42
C GLU A 67 -11.48 -0.68 1.70
N ASP A 68 -10.70 -0.20 0.74
CA ASP A 68 -9.82 -0.99 -0.13
C ASP A 68 -8.86 -1.90 0.65
N ILE A 69 -8.17 -1.35 1.65
CA ILE A 69 -7.25 -2.12 2.49
C ILE A 69 -8.00 -3.24 3.21
N ALA A 70 -9.19 -2.96 3.76
CA ALA A 70 -9.98 -3.96 4.49
C ALA A 70 -10.42 -5.10 3.56
N LEU A 71 -10.91 -4.75 2.36
CA LEU A 71 -11.30 -5.70 1.33
C LEU A 71 -10.11 -6.59 0.93
N MET A 72 -9.00 -5.99 0.51
CA MET A 72 -7.85 -6.74 0.01
C MET A 72 -7.19 -7.58 1.12
N ARG A 73 -7.19 -7.08 2.38
CA ARG A 73 -6.59 -7.81 3.51
C ARG A 73 -7.35 -9.08 3.86
N SER A 74 -8.66 -9.12 3.59
CA SER A 74 -9.50 -10.30 3.79
C SER A 74 -9.20 -11.45 2.82
N ILE A 75 -8.51 -11.18 1.70
CA ILE A 75 -8.21 -12.16 0.67
C ILE A 75 -6.92 -12.91 1.04
N PRO A 76 -6.90 -14.26 1.08
CA PRO A 76 -5.68 -15.03 1.34
C PRO A 76 -4.62 -14.80 0.25
N ASN A 77 -3.35 -15.11 0.54
CA ASN A 77 -2.20 -14.96 -0.36
C ASN A 77 -1.83 -13.52 -0.79
N MET A 78 -2.73 -12.55 -0.63
CA MET A 78 -2.52 -11.15 -1.01
C MET A 78 -1.44 -10.48 -0.17
N VAL A 79 -0.44 -9.89 -0.84
CA VAL A 79 0.45 -8.87 -0.28
C VAL A 79 -0.16 -7.49 -0.48
N ILE A 80 -0.05 -6.61 0.51
CA ILE A 80 -0.61 -5.25 0.46
C ILE A 80 0.46 -4.23 0.79
N LEU A 81 0.75 -3.37 -0.19
CA LEU A 81 1.72 -2.29 -0.11
C LEU A 81 1.02 -0.94 -0.20
N ASN A 82 1.43 0.02 0.61
CA ASN A 82 0.92 1.40 0.61
C ASN A 82 2.10 2.36 0.89
N PRO A 83 2.90 2.68 -0.14
CA PRO A 83 4.14 3.46 -0.01
C PRO A 83 3.88 4.89 0.46
N ALA A 84 4.78 5.41 1.30
CA ALA A 84 4.74 6.75 1.88
C ALA A 84 5.00 7.87 0.85
N ASP A 85 5.92 7.65 -0.08
CA ASP A 85 6.38 8.64 -1.05
C ASP A 85 6.78 8.00 -2.40
N ASP A 86 7.42 8.79 -3.27
CA ASP A 86 7.82 8.37 -4.61
C ASP A 86 8.98 7.37 -4.63
N VAL A 87 9.92 7.47 -3.68
CA VAL A 87 11.05 6.55 -3.56
C VAL A 87 10.57 5.18 -3.09
N GLU A 88 9.78 5.14 -2.03
CA GLU A 88 9.19 3.90 -1.53
C GLU A 88 8.20 3.30 -2.52
N ALA A 89 7.47 4.11 -3.29
CA ALA A 89 6.60 3.63 -4.35
C ALA A 89 7.39 2.93 -5.46
N ARG A 90 8.52 3.51 -5.89
CA ARG A 90 9.43 2.89 -6.87
C ARG A 90 9.92 1.53 -6.37
N LEU A 91 10.39 1.46 -5.12
CA LEU A 91 10.90 0.23 -4.54
C LEU A 91 9.81 -0.82 -4.30
N CYS A 92 8.59 -0.41 -3.88
CA CYS A 92 7.42 -1.28 -3.79
C CYS A 92 7.10 -1.96 -5.12
N VAL A 93 7.13 -1.21 -6.24
CA VAL A 93 6.87 -1.75 -7.58
C VAL A 93 7.95 -2.75 -8.00
N LEU A 94 9.23 -2.44 -7.71
CA LEU A 94 10.33 -3.37 -7.99
C LEU A 94 10.20 -4.65 -7.16
N ALA A 95 9.99 -4.53 -5.84
CA ALA A 95 9.77 -5.67 -4.96
C ALA A 95 8.53 -6.50 -5.36
N ALA A 96 7.45 -5.85 -5.81
CA ALA A 96 6.27 -6.53 -6.31
C ALA A 96 6.56 -7.34 -7.59
N THR A 97 7.49 -6.89 -8.43
CA THR A 97 7.92 -7.60 -9.65
C THR A 97 8.64 -8.90 -9.32
N GLU A 98 9.46 -8.89 -8.26
CA GLU A 98 10.23 -10.06 -7.80
C GLU A 98 9.41 -11.02 -6.90
N HIS A 99 8.29 -10.56 -6.34
CA HIS A 99 7.40 -11.41 -5.55
C HIS A 99 6.61 -12.38 -6.43
N ASP A 100 6.54 -13.66 -6.08
CA ASP A 100 5.64 -14.62 -6.74
C ASP A 100 4.28 -14.66 -6.03
N GLY A 101 3.22 -14.30 -6.76
CA GLY A 101 1.84 -14.24 -6.25
C GLY A 101 1.22 -12.84 -6.29
N PRO A 102 0.01 -12.69 -5.75
CA PRO A 102 -0.79 -11.48 -5.90
C PRO A 102 -0.33 -10.34 -4.98
N VAL A 103 -0.17 -9.15 -5.56
CA VAL A 103 0.21 -7.94 -4.82
C VAL A 103 -0.79 -6.82 -5.11
N TYR A 104 -1.34 -6.21 -4.06
CA TYR A 104 -2.12 -4.97 -4.14
C TYR A 104 -1.26 -3.79 -3.70
N MET A 105 -1.05 -2.83 -4.59
CA MET A 105 -0.33 -1.60 -4.31
C MET A 105 -1.30 -0.42 -4.31
N ARG A 106 -1.41 0.24 -3.17
CA ARG A 106 -2.29 1.38 -2.93
C ARG A 106 -1.53 2.68 -3.17
N PHE A 107 -2.04 3.52 -4.06
CA PHE A 107 -1.46 4.82 -4.40
C PHE A 107 -2.47 5.95 -4.21
N GLY A 108 -1.96 7.12 -3.80
CA GLY A 108 -2.73 8.36 -3.69
C GLY A 108 -2.84 9.11 -5.02
N ARG A 109 -3.63 10.19 -5.01
CA ARG A 109 -3.70 11.16 -6.12
C ARG A 109 -2.77 12.36 -5.88
N LEU A 110 -2.73 12.85 -4.64
CA LEU A 110 -1.97 14.05 -4.29
C LEU A 110 -0.46 13.80 -4.34
N ALA A 111 0.27 14.86 -4.69
CA ALA A 111 1.70 14.90 -4.40
C ALA A 111 1.90 14.87 -2.88
N VAL A 112 2.88 14.09 -2.44
CA VAL A 112 3.27 13.95 -1.03
C VAL A 112 4.73 14.37 -0.86
N PRO A 113 5.12 14.89 0.32
CA PRO A 113 6.52 15.15 0.61
C PRO A 113 7.36 13.87 0.49
N ARG A 114 8.57 14.01 -0.03
CA ARG A 114 9.55 12.92 -0.04
C ARG A 114 10.09 12.72 1.38
N VAL A 115 9.93 11.51 1.90
CA VAL A 115 10.36 11.06 3.23
C VAL A 115 11.71 10.33 3.14
N PHE A 116 11.91 9.56 2.07
CA PHE A 116 13.08 8.70 1.88
C PHE A 116 14.05 9.28 0.85
N ASP A 117 15.34 9.04 1.07
CA ASP A 117 16.38 9.29 0.07
C ASP A 117 16.60 8.08 -0.85
N ASP A 118 17.42 8.22 -1.89
CA ASP A 118 17.67 7.13 -2.83
C ASP A 118 18.51 5.97 -2.26
N ASN A 119 19.02 6.08 -1.02
CA ASN A 119 19.71 4.98 -0.33
C ASN A 119 18.76 4.12 0.50
N TYR A 120 17.49 4.52 0.62
CA TYR A 120 16.47 3.74 1.30
C TYR A 120 16.33 2.35 0.67
N ASN A 121 16.24 1.34 1.52
CA ASN A 121 15.98 -0.05 1.11
C ASN A 121 14.62 -0.47 1.64
N PHE A 122 13.82 -1.07 0.77
CA PHE A 122 12.49 -1.58 1.08
C PHE A 122 12.50 -3.11 1.02
N GLU A 123 11.88 -3.73 2.02
CA GLU A 123 11.64 -5.17 2.08
C GLU A 123 10.17 -5.41 2.43
N ILE A 124 9.51 -6.30 1.67
CA ILE A 124 8.10 -6.66 1.95
C ILE A 124 8.01 -7.30 3.33
N GLY A 125 7.14 -6.76 4.17
CA GLY A 125 6.89 -7.26 5.53
C GLY A 125 7.80 -6.65 6.60
N LYS A 126 8.63 -5.67 6.24
CA LYS A 126 9.45 -4.93 7.21
C LYS A 126 8.98 -3.49 7.36
N GLY A 127 8.83 -3.06 8.61
CA GLY A 127 8.57 -1.68 8.97
C GLY A 127 9.86 -0.86 9.05
N ASN A 128 9.75 0.46 8.94
CA ASN A 128 10.88 1.37 9.07
C ASN A 128 10.65 2.34 10.22
N VAL A 129 11.56 2.36 11.20
CA VAL A 129 11.55 3.36 12.27
C VAL A 129 12.17 4.66 11.74
N LEU A 130 11.36 5.70 11.61
CA LEU A 130 11.77 7.01 11.11
C LEU A 130 12.25 7.94 12.23
N VAL A 131 11.64 7.82 13.40
CA VAL A 131 11.95 8.60 14.59
C VAL A 131 11.89 7.67 15.79
N ASP A 132 12.93 7.69 16.63
CA ASP A 132 12.92 6.99 17.91
C ASP A 132 12.11 7.75 18.96
N GLY A 133 11.51 7.01 19.90
CA GLY A 133 10.83 7.63 21.03
C GLY A 133 10.42 6.63 22.09
N THR A 134 10.10 7.13 23.28
CA THR A 134 9.89 6.31 24.49
C THR A 134 8.48 6.32 25.04
N ASP A 135 7.67 7.33 24.70
CA ASP A 135 6.40 7.58 25.40
C ASP A 135 5.21 7.00 24.63
N VAL A 136 5.28 7.03 23.29
CA VAL A 136 4.22 6.51 22.40
C VAL A 136 4.81 6.10 21.06
N THR A 137 4.17 5.16 20.36
CA THR A 137 4.51 4.81 18.97
C THR A 137 3.35 5.16 18.03
N ILE A 138 3.66 5.90 16.98
CA ILE A 138 2.77 6.24 15.87
C ILE A 138 3.14 5.35 14.69
N ILE A 139 2.25 4.44 14.31
CA ILE A 139 2.40 3.60 13.12
C ILE A 139 1.55 4.19 12.01
N ALA A 140 2.19 4.58 10.90
CA ALA A 140 1.55 5.21 9.77
C ALA A 140 1.92 4.52 8.46
N THR A 141 1.15 4.79 7.40
CA THR A 141 1.37 4.22 6.06
C THR A 141 0.83 5.19 5.00
N GLY A 142 1.40 5.18 3.81
CA GLY A 142 1.04 6.13 2.76
C GLY A 142 1.21 7.59 3.17
N LEU A 143 0.32 8.45 2.68
CA LEU A 143 0.36 9.90 2.96
C LEU A 143 0.36 10.27 4.46
N MET A 144 -0.14 9.39 5.34
CA MET A 144 -0.16 9.65 6.78
C MET A 144 1.22 9.58 7.43
N VAL A 145 2.24 9.05 6.74
CA VAL A 145 3.62 9.00 7.27
C VAL A 145 4.18 10.40 7.48
N ASN A 146 3.99 11.29 6.50
CA ASN A 146 4.40 12.69 6.65
C ASN A 146 3.66 13.38 7.81
N GLU A 147 2.36 13.15 7.92
CA GLU A 147 1.54 13.71 9.02
C GLU A 147 1.99 13.19 10.39
N ALA A 148 2.43 11.92 10.47
CA ALA A 148 2.99 11.34 11.68
C ALA A 148 4.33 11.98 12.08
N LEU A 149 5.19 12.33 11.12
CA LEU A 149 6.43 13.05 11.37
C LEU A 149 6.17 14.47 11.92
N ILE A 150 5.23 15.19 11.30
CA ILE A 150 4.80 16.53 11.78
C ILE A 150 4.23 16.43 13.20
N ALA A 151 3.40 15.42 13.46
CA ALA A 151 2.82 15.20 14.79
C ALA A 151 3.90 14.89 15.84
N ALA A 152 4.92 14.10 15.51
CA ALA A 152 6.02 13.78 16.42
C ALA A 152 6.84 15.03 16.79
N GLU A 153 7.10 15.92 15.83
CA GLU A 153 7.80 17.19 16.12
C GLU A 153 6.96 18.12 17.01
N ASN A 154 5.65 18.19 16.77
CA ASN A 154 4.75 18.95 17.64
C ASN A 154 4.70 18.38 19.06
N LEU A 155 4.59 17.05 19.21
CA LEU A 155 4.60 16.37 20.50
C LEU A 155 5.90 16.58 21.27
N LYS A 156 7.04 16.62 20.56
CA LYS A 156 8.34 16.91 21.17
C LYS A 156 8.38 18.31 21.78
N ALA A 157 7.72 19.30 21.19
CA ALA A 157 7.60 20.64 21.77
C ALA A 157 6.81 20.65 23.11
N ASP A 158 5.91 19.67 23.27
CA ASP A 158 5.15 19.44 24.51
C ASP A 158 5.86 18.48 25.48
N GLY A 159 7.10 18.07 25.18
CA GLY A 159 7.89 17.16 26.00
C GLY A 159 7.53 15.69 25.88
N ILE A 160 6.80 15.29 24.83
CA ILE A 160 6.41 13.90 24.54
C ILE A 160 7.31 13.33 23.45
N SER A 161 7.98 12.21 23.76
CA SER A 161 8.87 11.48 22.85
C SER A 161 8.09 10.41 22.07
N ALA A 162 7.64 10.76 20.86
CA ALA A 162 6.91 9.86 19.98
C ALA A 162 7.83 9.12 18.99
N ARG A 163 7.82 7.78 19.03
CA ARG A 163 8.39 6.93 17.99
C ARG A 163 7.50 6.96 16.76
N VAL A 164 8.06 7.10 15.56
CA VAL A 164 7.32 7.05 14.29
C VAL A 164 7.79 5.86 13.46
N VAL A 165 6.85 5.02 13.06
CA VAL A 165 7.09 3.84 12.22
C VAL A 165 6.30 3.96 10.92
N ASN A 166 7.00 3.92 9.78
CA ASN A 166 6.38 3.67 8.49
C ASN A 166 6.12 2.17 8.31
N MET A 167 4.86 1.81 8.06
CA MET A 167 4.41 0.46 7.78
C MET A 167 3.85 0.39 6.36
N ALA A 168 4.74 0.46 5.37
CA ALA A 168 4.36 0.36 3.96
C ALA A 168 3.74 -0.99 3.61
N THR A 169 4.19 -2.07 4.26
CA THR A 169 3.56 -3.40 4.12
C THR A 169 2.47 -3.58 5.16
N ILE A 170 1.22 -3.59 4.72
CA ILE A 170 0.05 -3.82 5.59
C ILE A 170 -0.21 -5.33 5.76
N LYS A 171 0.18 -6.13 4.77
CA LYS A 171 0.09 -7.58 4.79
C LYS A 171 1.22 -8.18 3.93
N PRO A 172 2.08 -9.06 4.46
CA PRO A 172 2.24 -9.37 5.89
C PRO A 172 2.71 -8.14 6.67
N ILE A 173 2.19 -7.93 7.89
CA ILE A 173 2.65 -6.84 8.75
C ILE A 173 3.92 -7.26 9.48
N ASP A 174 4.82 -6.32 9.76
CA ASP A 174 5.97 -6.58 10.62
C ASP A 174 5.51 -6.74 12.08
N SER A 175 5.57 -7.97 12.60
CA SER A 175 5.15 -8.29 13.96
C SER A 175 6.23 -8.04 15.01
N ASP A 176 7.48 -7.84 14.58
CA ASP A 176 8.64 -7.86 15.46
C ASP A 176 9.15 -6.44 15.82
N ILE A 177 8.47 -5.41 15.30
CA ILE A 177 8.89 -3.99 15.37
C ILE A 177 8.27 -3.22 16.54
#